data_AF-A0A8S2YD74-F1
#
_entry.id   AF-A0A8S2YD74-F1
#
_cell.length_a   1.000
_cell.length_b   1.000
_cell.length_c   1.000
_cell.angle_alpha   90.00
_cell.angle_beta   90.00
_cell.angle_gamma   90.00
#
_symmetry.space_group_name_H-M   'P 1'
#
loop_
_entity.id
_entity.type
_entity.pdbx_description
1 polymer ?
#
loop_
_entity_poly.entity_id
_entity_poly.type
_entity_poly.pdbx_seq_one_letter_code
_entity_poly.pdbx_strand_id
1 'polypeptide(L)'
;SFCDLSLKTIENELSIFNSTKYVTKNVYLQDSFQSQSEQIVARFIQRTINTFLLTLSVVRGASTSNQLYSGPLTNWIFTTTDLLSPQFYYNDTANPSMYCSCKIDPTTCGALVGVYDYMGTPLTIPNFRIGCYVIETTFSSTFECFYNQTCFNSFNKLIYSNSYARFNATPMIWSQNTSRYLPTTKIQTIIEQLMIERWNDEISFESYFNECNPNKCVYTYNKQVDVIYIITTIVGLIGGLTTVLQILISALVAFARRQKRPVNLTSTQT
;
A
#
# COMPACT_ATOMS: atom_id res chain seq x y z
N SER A 1 -13.55 -20.44 -1.56
CA SER A 1 -12.22 -20.75 -0.99
C SER A 1 -11.55 -19.47 -0.52
N PHE A 2 -10.37 -19.51 0.13
CA PHE A 2 -9.62 -18.27 0.46
C PHE A 2 -9.19 -17.51 -0.80
N CYS A 3 -8.77 -18.22 -1.86
CA CYS A 3 -8.39 -17.61 -3.13
C CYS A 3 -9.54 -16.81 -3.73
N ASP A 4 -10.74 -17.39 -3.78
CA ASP A 4 -11.93 -16.70 -4.31
C ASP A 4 -12.28 -15.45 -3.50
N LEU A 5 -12.11 -15.53 -2.17
CA LEU A 5 -12.36 -14.40 -1.28
C LEU A 5 -11.35 -13.28 -1.53
N SER A 6 -10.06 -13.61 -1.63
CA SER A 6 -9.02 -12.62 -1.93
C SER A 6 -9.21 -12.00 -3.31
N LEU A 7 -9.50 -12.80 -4.33
CA LEU A 7 -9.81 -12.30 -5.68
C LEU A 7 -10.99 -11.33 -5.65
N LYS A 8 -12.09 -11.71 -5.01
CA LYS A 8 -13.27 -10.85 -4.90
C LYS A 8 -12.98 -9.56 -4.13
N THR A 9 -12.16 -9.60 -3.08
CA THR A 9 -11.75 -8.39 -2.36
C THR A 9 -10.92 -7.47 -3.26
N ILE A 10 -9.97 -8.03 -4.01
CA ILE A 10 -9.13 -7.27 -4.95
C ILE A 10 -10.00 -6.64 -6.04
N GLU A 11 -10.90 -7.40 -6.66
CA GLU A 11 -11.80 -6.90 -7.71
C GLU A 11 -12.69 -5.76 -7.21
N ASN A 12 -13.25 -5.89 -6.01
CA ASN A 12 -14.08 -4.84 -5.41
C ASN A 12 -13.28 -3.56 -5.13
N GLU A 13 -12.11 -3.68 -4.51
CA GLU A 13 -11.27 -2.51 -4.20
C GLU A 13 -10.73 -1.89 -5.49
N LEU A 14 -10.40 -2.68 -6.50
CA LEU A 14 -9.97 -2.19 -7.81
C LEU A 14 -11.10 -1.42 -8.52
N SER A 15 -12.35 -1.91 -8.42
CA SER A 15 -13.50 -1.18 -8.93
C SER A 15 -13.67 0.18 -8.25
N ILE A 16 -13.44 0.26 -6.93
CA ILE A 16 -13.48 1.52 -6.19
C ILE A 16 -12.33 2.43 -6.63
N PHE A 17 -11.11 1.89 -6.75
CA PHE A 17 -9.92 2.62 -7.18
C PHE A 17 -10.12 3.24 -8.57
N ASN A 18 -10.60 2.46 -9.54
CA ASN A 18 -10.84 2.90 -10.91
C ASN A 18 -11.98 3.92 -11.04
N SER A 19 -12.88 3.99 -10.05
CA SER A 19 -13.93 5.02 -10.01
C SER A 19 -13.38 6.41 -9.62
N THR A 20 -12.18 6.46 -9.03
CA THR A 20 -11.52 7.70 -8.65
C THR A 20 -10.58 8.18 -9.75
N LYS A 21 -10.66 9.46 -10.12
CA LYS A 21 -9.72 10.09 -11.05
C LYS A 21 -8.73 10.94 -10.26
N TYR A 22 -7.44 10.81 -10.59
CA TYR A 22 -6.42 11.71 -10.07
C TYR A 22 -6.45 13.01 -10.88
N VAL A 23 -7.02 14.08 -10.30
CA VAL A 23 -7.15 15.39 -10.94
C VAL A 23 -6.50 16.44 -10.05
N THR A 24 -5.62 17.25 -10.62
CA THR A 24 -4.89 18.31 -9.90
C THR A 24 -5.21 19.66 -10.52
N LYS A 25 -5.27 20.71 -9.68
CA LYS A 25 -5.54 22.08 -10.16
C LYS A 25 -4.37 22.67 -10.96
N ASN A 26 -3.15 22.29 -10.56
CA ASN A 26 -1.91 22.69 -11.21
C ASN A 26 -1.15 21.41 -11.60
N VAL A 27 -0.33 21.50 -12.65
CA VAL A 27 0.60 20.43 -13.00
C VAL A 27 1.67 20.33 -11.92
N TYR A 28 1.85 19.13 -11.38
CA TYR A 28 2.96 18.84 -10.47
C TYR A 28 4.24 18.54 -11.24
N LEU A 29 5.38 18.82 -10.59
CA LEU A 29 6.68 18.34 -11.03
C LEU A 29 6.72 16.81 -10.98
N GLN A 30 7.53 16.20 -11.84
CA GLN A 30 7.63 14.75 -11.98
C GLN A 30 7.86 14.02 -10.65
N ASP A 31 8.81 14.49 -9.84
CA ASP A 31 9.10 13.86 -8.54
C ASP A 31 7.91 13.96 -7.56
N SER A 32 7.20 15.10 -7.58
CA SER A 32 6.02 15.31 -6.74
C SER A 32 4.84 14.43 -7.19
N PHE A 33 4.67 14.25 -8.50
CA PHE A 33 3.69 13.34 -9.06
C PHE A 33 4.01 11.88 -8.73
N GLN A 34 5.28 11.47 -8.91
CA GLN A 34 5.73 10.11 -8.63
C GLN A 34 5.47 9.76 -7.16
N SER A 35 5.93 10.60 -6.23
CA SER A 35 5.73 10.38 -4.80
C SER A 35 4.25 10.30 -4.40
N GLN A 36 3.40 11.16 -4.97
CA GLN A 36 1.96 11.11 -4.70
C GLN A 36 1.31 9.85 -5.28
N SER A 37 1.72 9.42 -6.48
CA SER A 37 1.21 8.23 -7.14
C SER A 37 1.57 6.96 -6.35
N GLU A 38 2.83 6.85 -5.90
CA GLU A 38 3.28 5.77 -5.02
C GLU A 38 2.50 5.73 -3.71
N GLN A 39 2.23 6.89 -3.09
CA GLN A 39 1.39 6.96 -1.88
C GLN A 39 -0.05 6.51 -2.13
N ILE A 40 -0.61 6.83 -3.30
CA ILE A 40 -1.96 6.40 -3.69
C ILE A 40 -2.00 4.88 -3.87
N VAL A 41 -1.02 4.30 -4.59
CA VAL A 41 -0.89 2.85 -4.79
C VAL A 41 -0.67 2.14 -3.45
N ALA A 42 0.24 2.63 -2.60
CA ALA A 42 0.49 2.06 -1.27
C ALA A 42 -0.76 2.09 -0.39
N ARG A 43 -1.54 3.17 -0.43
CA ARG A 43 -2.80 3.28 0.31
C ARG A 43 -3.85 2.30 -0.22
N PHE A 44 -3.94 2.13 -1.54
CA PHE A 44 -4.82 1.13 -2.17
C PHE A 44 -4.47 -0.29 -1.71
N ILE A 45 -3.19 -0.67 -1.77
CA ILE A 45 -2.70 -1.99 -1.32
C ILE A 45 -3.04 -2.20 0.15
N GLN A 46 -2.70 -1.24 1.02
CA GLN A 46 -2.96 -1.35 2.45
C GLN A 46 -4.44 -1.46 2.77
N ARG A 47 -5.28 -0.66 2.12
CA ARG A 47 -6.74 -0.72 2.28
C ARG A 47 -7.27 -2.09 1.87
N THR A 48 -6.85 -2.60 0.71
CA THR A 48 -7.29 -3.90 0.18
C THR A 48 -6.95 -5.04 1.14
N ILE A 49 -5.72 -5.06 1.66
CA ILE A 49 -5.28 -6.02 2.67
C ILE A 49 -6.14 -5.88 3.94
N ASN A 50 -6.34 -4.67 4.45
CA ASN A 50 -7.13 -4.44 5.66
C ASN A 50 -8.59 -4.86 5.51
N THR A 51 -9.23 -4.59 4.36
CA THR A 51 -10.61 -5.03 4.07
C THR A 51 -10.71 -6.56 4.10
N PHE A 52 -9.74 -7.25 3.52
CA PHE A 52 -9.67 -8.71 3.55
C PHE A 52 -9.46 -9.23 4.98
N LEU A 53 -8.50 -8.68 5.72
CA LEU A 53 -8.21 -9.07 7.10
C LEU A 53 -9.42 -8.86 8.02
N LEU A 54 -10.16 -7.77 7.83
CA LEU A 54 -11.40 -7.53 8.56
C LEU A 54 -12.43 -8.61 8.26
N THR A 55 -12.63 -8.93 6.98
CA THR A 55 -13.55 -10.00 6.54
C THR A 55 -13.14 -11.34 7.15
N LEU A 56 -11.84 -11.63 7.12
CA LEU A 56 -11.28 -12.85 7.66
C LEU A 56 -11.46 -12.94 9.18
N SER A 57 -11.25 -11.85 9.90
CA SER A 57 -11.46 -11.75 11.35
C SER A 57 -12.93 -12.01 11.71
N VAL A 58 -13.86 -11.46 10.95
CA VAL A 58 -15.31 -11.71 11.14
C VAL A 58 -15.63 -13.20 10.92
N VAL A 59 -15.12 -13.82 9.85
CA VAL A 59 -15.35 -15.25 9.58
C VAL A 59 -14.74 -16.13 10.67
N ARG A 60 -13.51 -15.81 11.11
CA ARG A 60 -12.81 -16.53 12.17
C ARG A 60 -13.55 -16.40 13.50
N GLY A 61 -13.91 -15.19 13.90
CA GLY A 61 -14.68 -14.93 15.11
C GLY A 61 -16.07 -15.58 15.08
N ALA A 62 -16.76 -15.52 13.94
CA ALA A 62 -18.02 -16.23 13.77
C ALA A 62 -17.84 -17.74 13.94
N SER A 63 -16.73 -18.32 13.44
CA SER A 63 -16.46 -19.76 13.55
C SER A 63 -16.10 -20.21 14.96
N THR A 64 -15.41 -19.36 15.74
CA THR A 64 -14.95 -19.70 17.10
C THR A 64 -15.96 -19.38 18.18
N SER A 65 -16.79 -18.35 17.97
CA SER A 65 -17.71 -17.81 18.98
C SER A 65 -19.15 -18.22 18.76
N ASN A 66 -19.49 -18.84 17.62
CA ASN A 66 -20.80 -19.43 17.44
C ASN A 66 -20.92 -20.71 18.30
N GLN A 67 -22.11 -20.99 18.83
CA GLN A 67 -22.41 -22.25 19.50
C GLN A 67 -22.70 -23.37 18.49
N LEU A 68 -22.24 -23.23 17.25
CA LEU A 68 -22.48 -24.24 16.22
C LEU A 68 -21.50 -25.39 16.39
N TYR A 69 -21.98 -26.59 16.05
CA TYR A 69 -21.13 -27.77 16.00
C TYR A 69 -20.07 -27.62 14.91
N SER A 70 -18.79 -27.80 15.26
CA SER A 70 -17.77 -27.98 14.25
C SER A 70 -17.95 -29.35 13.62
N GLY A 71 -17.83 -29.47 12.29
CA GLY A 71 -17.91 -30.76 11.60
C GLY A 71 -16.96 -31.82 12.19
N PRO A 72 -15.71 -31.47 12.55
CA PRO A 72 -14.78 -32.37 13.24
C PRO A 72 -15.09 -32.66 14.72
N LEU A 73 -16.17 -32.11 15.29
CA LEU A 73 -16.57 -32.24 16.70
C LEU A 73 -15.49 -31.77 17.70
N THR A 74 -14.60 -30.89 17.26
CA THR A 74 -13.46 -30.36 18.04
C THR A 74 -13.85 -29.32 19.07
N ASN A 75 -15.05 -28.74 18.99
CA ASN A 75 -15.56 -27.77 19.96
C ASN A 75 -16.62 -28.36 20.91
N TRP A 76 -17.42 -29.32 20.44
CA TRP A 76 -18.47 -29.99 21.21
C TRP A 76 -18.46 -31.49 20.96
N ILE A 77 -18.62 -32.28 22.02
CA ILE A 77 -18.86 -33.73 21.96
C ILE A 77 -20.33 -34.00 22.26
N PHE A 78 -20.92 -34.85 21.44
CA PHE A 78 -22.27 -35.35 21.61
C PHE A 78 -22.16 -36.76 22.17
N THR A 79 -22.71 -37.00 23.35
CA THR A 79 -22.82 -38.36 23.87
C THR A 79 -24.30 -38.75 23.94
N THR A 80 -24.62 -39.87 23.30
CA THR A 80 -25.94 -40.49 23.36
C THR A 80 -25.90 -41.62 24.37
N THR A 81 -25.75 -41.30 25.65
CA THR A 81 -25.97 -42.32 26.68
C THR A 81 -27.47 -42.65 26.79
N ASP A 82 -28.36 -41.70 26.43
CA ASP A 82 -29.80 -41.88 26.32
C ASP A 82 -30.36 -41.24 25.05
N LEU A 83 -31.12 -41.99 24.25
CA LEU A 83 -31.72 -41.52 22.97
C LEU A 83 -32.77 -40.42 23.15
N LEU A 84 -33.26 -40.22 24.39
CA LEU A 84 -34.33 -39.28 24.73
C LEU A 84 -33.81 -37.95 25.31
N SER A 85 -32.54 -37.89 25.74
CA SER A 85 -31.94 -36.68 26.32
C SER A 85 -30.45 -36.62 25.99
N PRO A 86 -30.10 -36.22 24.76
CA PRO A 86 -28.70 -36.09 24.39
C PRO A 86 -27.98 -35.09 25.30
N GLN A 87 -26.77 -35.43 25.74
CA GLN A 87 -25.94 -34.54 26.51
C GLN A 87 -24.84 -33.92 25.65
N PHE A 88 -24.68 -32.61 25.81
CA PHE A 88 -23.67 -31.82 25.13
C PHE A 88 -22.55 -31.51 26.11
N TYR A 89 -21.36 -31.99 25.80
CA TYR A 89 -20.14 -31.68 26.54
C TYR A 89 -19.23 -30.83 25.67
N TYR A 90 -18.48 -29.93 26.30
CA TYR A 90 -17.40 -29.26 25.59
C TYR A 90 -16.30 -30.26 25.28
N ASN A 91 -15.80 -30.23 24.05
CA ASN A 91 -14.59 -30.96 23.72
C ASN A 91 -13.40 -30.08 24.13
N ASP A 92 -12.94 -30.22 25.38
CA ASP A 92 -11.56 -29.83 25.65
C ASP A 92 -10.70 -30.83 24.89
N THR A 93 -9.97 -30.34 23.87
CA THR A 93 -9.21 -31.19 22.95
C THR A 93 -8.46 -32.26 23.72
N ALA A 94 -8.85 -33.51 23.45
CA ALA A 94 -8.34 -34.74 24.05
C ALA A 94 -6.90 -35.05 23.59
N ASN A 95 -5.97 -34.10 23.74
CA ASN A 95 -4.56 -34.44 23.85
C ASN A 95 -4.19 -34.34 25.34
N PRO A 96 -3.94 -35.48 26.03
CA PRO A 96 -3.53 -35.50 27.43
C PRO A 96 -2.28 -34.65 27.73
N SER A 97 -1.52 -34.29 26.69
CA SER A 97 -0.30 -33.49 26.77
C SER A 97 -0.52 -31.97 26.66
N MET A 98 -1.73 -31.50 26.39
CA MET A 98 -1.98 -30.12 25.99
C MET A 98 -3.14 -29.51 26.78
N TYR A 99 -2.82 -28.72 27.81
CA TYR A 99 -3.77 -27.90 28.54
C TYR A 99 -4.27 -26.75 27.65
N CYS A 100 -5.14 -27.04 26.67
CA CYS A 100 -5.78 -26.00 25.86
C CYS A 100 -7.25 -26.31 25.62
N SER A 101 -8.05 -25.26 25.58
CA SER A 101 -9.49 -25.34 25.31
C SER A 101 -9.80 -24.58 24.04
N CYS A 102 -10.49 -25.23 23.10
CA CYS A 102 -10.94 -24.60 21.86
C CYS A 102 -11.96 -23.48 22.06
N LYS A 103 -12.49 -23.34 23.28
CA LYS A 103 -13.35 -22.24 23.70
C LYS A 103 -12.56 -21.00 24.12
N ILE A 104 -11.45 -21.21 24.85
CA ILE A 104 -10.67 -20.13 25.48
C ILE A 104 -9.56 -19.67 24.53
N ASP A 105 -8.84 -20.62 23.95
CA ASP A 105 -7.61 -20.39 23.20
C ASP A 105 -7.62 -21.07 21.81
N PRO A 106 -8.65 -20.82 20.96
CA PRO A 106 -8.84 -21.56 19.71
C PRO A 106 -7.68 -21.43 18.71
N THR A 107 -6.90 -20.35 18.81
CA THR A 107 -5.86 -19.99 17.83
C THR A 107 -4.49 -20.56 18.16
N THR A 108 -4.21 -20.81 19.44
CA THR A 108 -2.96 -21.38 19.94
C THR A 108 -3.09 -22.88 20.24
N CYS A 109 -4.33 -23.34 20.42
CA CYS A 109 -4.66 -24.74 20.61
C CYS A 109 -4.54 -25.52 19.29
N GLY A 110 -3.33 -25.99 19.01
CA GLY A 110 -3.06 -26.97 17.96
C GLY A 110 -1.77 -27.78 18.15
N ALA A 111 -1.79 -29.03 17.70
CA ALA A 111 -0.68 -29.97 17.77
C ALA A 111 -0.16 -30.31 16.37
N LEU A 112 1.02 -30.95 16.28
CA LEU A 112 1.45 -31.58 15.04
C LEU A 112 0.50 -32.71 14.70
N VAL A 113 0.18 -32.88 13.42
CA VAL A 113 -0.65 -34.00 12.99
C VAL A 113 0.12 -35.31 13.19
N GLY A 114 -0.53 -36.29 13.80
CA GLY A 114 -0.13 -37.70 13.69
C GLY A 114 -1.00 -38.33 12.63
N VAL A 115 -0.49 -38.49 11.41
CA VAL A 115 -1.18 -39.31 10.41
C VAL A 115 -0.61 -40.72 10.47
N TYR A 116 -1.45 -41.73 10.31
CA TYR A 116 -1.02 -43.12 10.24
C TYR A 116 -1.40 -43.68 8.87
N ASP A 117 -0.54 -44.50 8.30
CA ASP A 117 -0.92 -45.27 7.12
C ASP A 117 -1.94 -46.38 7.48
N TYR A 118 -2.44 -47.08 6.47
CA TYR A 118 -3.39 -48.18 6.63
C TYR A 118 -2.82 -49.36 7.45
N MET A 119 -1.51 -49.43 7.64
CA MET A 119 -0.81 -50.44 8.45
C MET A 119 -0.52 -49.93 9.88
N GLY A 120 -0.91 -48.70 10.22
CA GLY A 120 -0.67 -48.09 11.52
C GLY A 120 0.72 -47.47 11.68
N THR A 121 1.49 -47.32 10.60
CA THR A 121 2.80 -46.66 10.63
C THR A 121 2.63 -45.15 10.72
N PRO A 122 3.26 -44.44 11.68
CA PRO A 122 3.18 -42.99 11.77
C PRO A 122 3.86 -42.36 10.56
N LEU A 123 3.08 -41.55 9.84
CA LEU A 123 3.53 -40.70 8.76
C LEU A 123 3.61 -39.25 9.25
N THR A 124 4.84 -38.77 9.41
CA THR A 124 5.10 -37.39 9.81
C THR A 124 5.06 -36.48 8.59
N ILE A 125 4.11 -35.54 8.56
CA ILE A 125 4.08 -34.46 7.58
C ILE A 125 4.74 -33.24 8.21
N PRO A 126 5.83 -32.70 7.64
CA PRO A 126 6.52 -31.53 8.17
C PRO A 126 5.56 -30.35 8.31
N ASN A 127 5.53 -29.75 9.50
CA ASN A 127 4.80 -28.52 9.79
C ASN A 127 3.32 -28.51 9.36
N PHE A 128 2.68 -29.69 9.34
CA PHE A 128 1.24 -29.82 9.22
C PHE A 128 0.64 -29.98 10.61
N ARG A 129 -0.26 -29.07 10.97
CA ARG A 129 -0.80 -28.94 12.33
C ARG A 129 -2.30 -29.13 12.30
N ILE A 130 -2.81 -29.75 13.36
CA ILE A 130 -4.24 -29.81 13.65
C ILE A 130 -4.56 -28.74 14.69
N GLY A 131 -5.61 -27.96 14.43
CA GLY A 131 -6.12 -26.96 15.35
C GLY A 131 -7.61 -27.16 15.65
N CYS A 132 -8.14 -26.32 16.53
CA CYS A 132 -9.54 -26.37 16.94
C CYS A 132 -10.55 -26.27 15.80
N TYR A 133 -10.23 -25.51 14.77
CA TYR A 133 -11.08 -25.35 13.59
C TYR A 133 -10.26 -25.60 12.32
N VAL A 134 -10.93 -25.88 11.21
CA VAL A 134 -10.26 -26.11 9.91
C VAL A 134 -9.46 -24.87 9.48
N ILE A 135 -9.96 -23.67 9.79
CA ILE A 135 -9.24 -22.42 9.56
C ILE A 135 -7.93 -22.35 10.36
N GLU A 136 -7.95 -22.74 11.65
CA GLU A 136 -6.77 -22.74 12.53
C GLU A 136 -5.76 -23.82 12.13
N THR A 137 -6.26 -24.99 11.74
CA THR A 137 -5.47 -26.09 11.16
C THR A 137 -4.70 -25.57 9.93
N THR A 138 -5.40 -24.88 9.04
CA THR A 138 -4.80 -24.31 7.83
C THR A 138 -3.77 -23.24 8.18
N PHE A 139 -4.13 -22.29 9.04
CA PHE A 139 -3.30 -21.12 9.36
C PHE A 139 -2.01 -21.48 10.08
N SER A 140 -2.07 -22.47 10.96
CA SER A 140 -0.92 -22.95 11.72
C SER A 140 0.00 -23.88 10.91
N SER A 141 -0.43 -24.35 9.75
CA SER A 141 0.33 -25.22 8.85
C SER A 141 1.17 -24.45 7.82
N THR A 142 2.04 -25.18 7.11
CA THR A 142 2.85 -24.66 5.99
C THR A 142 2.61 -25.48 4.72
N PHE A 143 3.04 -24.97 3.56
CA PHE A 143 3.01 -25.73 2.30
C PHE A 143 4.27 -26.58 2.05
N GLU A 144 5.16 -26.70 3.03
CA GLU A 144 6.48 -27.33 2.90
C GLU A 144 6.42 -28.72 2.24
N CYS A 145 5.47 -29.55 2.66
CA CYS A 145 5.29 -30.90 2.12
C CYS A 145 4.99 -30.92 0.62
N PHE A 146 4.28 -29.91 0.10
CA PHE A 146 3.89 -29.85 -1.31
C PHE A 146 5.06 -29.54 -2.23
N TYR A 147 6.17 -29.00 -1.70
CA TYR A 147 7.40 -28.75 -2.45
C TYR A 147 8.41 -29.89 -2.38
N ASN A 148 8.16 -30.91 -1.55
CA ASN A 148 9.05 -32.05 -1.37
C ASN A 148 8.43 -33.31 -1.97
N GLN A 149 9.08 -33.92 -2.97
CA GLN A 149 8.55 -35.11 -3.65
C GLN A 149 8.25 -36.27 -2.70
N THR A 150 9.13 -36.56 -1.74
CA THR A 150 8.96 -37.66 -0.79
C THR A 150 7.76 -37.41 0.12
N CYS A 151 7.65 -36.20 0.67
CA CYS A 151 6.52 -35.83 1.52
C CYS A 151 5.22 -35.82 0.72
N PHE A 152 5.22 -35.19 -0.45
CA PHE A 152 4.09 -35.15 -1.36
C PHE A 152 3.60 -36.56 -1.70
N ASN A 153 4.50 -37.49 -2.02
CA ASN A 153 4.16 -38.88 -2.30
C ASN A 153 3.49 -39.56 -1.11
N SER A 154 3.97 -39.29 0.10
CA SER A 154 3.36 -39.79 1.33
C SER A 154 1.96 -39.21 1.55
N PHE A 155 1.77 -37.91 1.34
CA PHE A 155 0.45 -37.27 1.38
C PHE A 155 -0.50 -37.85 0.33
N ASN A 156 0.00 -38.05 -0.88
CA ASN A 156 -0.75 -38.61 -2.00
C ASN A 156 -1.24 -40.03 -1.68
N LYS A 157 -0.37 -40.88 -1.09
CA LYS A 157 -0.75 -42.24 -0.64
C LYS A 157 -1.95 -42.23 0.32
N LEU A 158 -2.02 -41.27 1.25
CA LEU A 158 -3.13 -41.15 2.20
C LEU A 158 -4.46 -40.82 1.52
N ILE A 159 -4.43 -39.98 0.48
CA ILE A 159 -5.61 -39.65 -0.32
C ILE A 159 -6.02 -40.89 -1.13
N TYR A 160 -5.06 -41.54 -1.80
CA TYR A 160 -5.29 -42.71 -2.64
C TYR A 160 -5.84 -43.93 -1.88
N SER A 161 -5.44 -44.16 -0.63
CA SER A 161 -5.94 -45.31 0.13
C SER A 161 -7.43 -45.21 0.47
N ASN A 162 -8.02 -44.01 0.40
CA ASN A 162 -9.39 -43.73 0.84
C ASN A 162 -10.32 -43.17 -0.26
N SER A 163 -9.88 -43.05 -1.52
CA SER A 163 -10.71 -42.43 -2.56
C SER A 163 -10.66 -43.15 -3.92
N TYR A 164 -11.84 -43.31 -4.53
CA TYR A 164 -12.03 -43.86 -5.89
C TYR A 164 -11.53 -42.90 -6.99
N ALA A 165 -11.31 -41.62 -6.67
CA ALA A 165 -10.88 -40.59 -7.60
C ALA A 165 -9.36 -40.41 -7.52
N ARG A 166 -8.65 -40.73 -8.60
CA ARG A 166 -7.20 -40.53 -8.67
C ARG A 166 -6.90 -39.04 -8.77
N PHE A 167 -6.23 -38.48 -7.77
CA PHE A 167 -5.75 -37.10 -7.82
C PHE A 167 -4.39 -37.06 -8.52
N ASN A 168 -4.40 -36.83 -9.85
CA ASN A 168 -3.19 -36.68 -10.64
C ASN A 168 -2.57 -35.30 -10.39
N ALA A 169 -1.86 -35.18 -9.28
CA ALA A 169 -1.12 -33.97 -8.94
C ALA A 169 0.37 -34.25 -8.85
N THR A 170 1.14 -33.24 -9.21
CA THR A 170 2.60 -33.19 -9.08
C THR A 170 2.98 -32.28 -7.93
N PRO A 171 4.13 -32.50 -7.27
CA PRO A 171 4.62 -31.56 -6.29
C PRO A 171 4.87 -30.19 -6.94
N MET A 172 4.75 -29.16 -6.13
CA MET A 172 5.01 -27.77 -6.52
C MET A 172 6.51 -27.54 -6.68
N ILE A 173 6.87 -26.63 -7.58
CA ILE A 173 8.26 -26.21 -7.79
C ILE A 173 8.43 -24.83 -7.18
N TRP A 174 9.32 -24.72 -6.20
CA TRP A 174 9.66 -23.43 -5.60
C TRP A 174 10.82 -22.79 -6.34
N SER A 175 10.71 -21.49 -6.60
CA SER A 175 11.80 -20.67 -7.12
C SER A 175 11.73 -19.27 -6.53
N GLN A 176 12.89 -18.71 -6.16
CA GLN A 176 13.01 -17.33 -5.68
C GLN A 176 12.55 -16.30 -6.70
N ASN A 177 12.56 -16.65 -7.99
CA ASN A 177 12.14 -15.75 -9.05
C ASN A 177 10.61 -15.66 -9.19
N THR A 178 9.88 -16.68 -8.74
CA THR A 178 8.42 -16.79 -8.95
C THR A 178 7.62 -16.58 -7.68
N SER A 179 8.18 -16.91 -6.50
CA SER A 179 7.48 -16.73 -5.23
C SER A 179 8.30 -15.92 -4.23
N ARG A 180 7.63 -15.00 -3.53
CA ARG A 180 8.20 -14.27 -2.40
C ARG A 180 8.11 -15.05 -1.08
N TYR A 181 7.35 -16.15 -1.06
CA TYR A 181 7.16 -16.97 0.12
C TYR A 181 8.11 -18.16 0.10
N LEU A 182 8.65 -18.50 1.26
CA LEU A 182 9.41 -19.74 1.41
C LEU A 182 8.43 -20.91 1.60
N PRO A 183 8.80 -22.15 1.23
CA PRO A 183 7.98 -23.32 1.50
C PRO A 183 7.59 -23.49 2.98
N THR A 184 8.45 -23.00 3.88
CA THR A 184 8.27 -23.02 5.34
C THR A 184 7.44 -21.86 5.88
N THR A 185 7.05 -20.89 5.04
CA THR A 185 6.18 -19.79 5.46
C THR A 185 4.81 -20.34 5.88
N LYS A 186 4.30 -19.86 7.02
CA LYS A 186 2.96 -20.21 7.49
C LYS A 186 1.91 -19.78 6.47
N ILE A 187 0.93 -20.66 6.24
CA ILE A 187 -0.17 -20.38 5.31
C ILE A 187 -0.94 -19.13 5.75
N GLN A 188 -1.06 -18.89 7.05
CA GLN A 188 -1.64 -17.65 7.59
C GLN A 188 -0.99 -16.40 6.98
N THR A 189 0.34 -16.31 6.99
CA THR A 189 1.07 -15.15 6.47
C THR A 189 0.85 -14.95 4.97
N ILE A 190 0.71 -16.04 4.23
CA ILE A 190 0.41 -16.00 2.79
C ILE A 190 -1.01 -15.46 2.57
N ILE A 191 -1.99 -15.99 3.31
CA ILE A 191 -3.40 -15.58 3.23
C ILE A 191 -3.59 -14.13 3.67
N GLU A 192 -2.98 -13.71 4.77
CA GLU A 192 -3.03 -12.33 5.28
C GLU A 192 -2.48 -11.31 4.29
N GLN A 193 -1.69 -11.76 3.31
CA GLN A 193 -1.13 -10.98 2.22
C GLN A 193 -1.83 -11.27 0.88
N LEU A 194 -3.10 -11.71 0.94
CA LEU A 194 -3.98 -11.99 -0.20
C LEU A 194 -3.49 -13.11 -1.14
N MET A 195 -2.50 -13.90 -0.72
CA MET A 195 -1.79 -14.87 -1.56
C MET A 195 -1.20 -14.25 -2.85
N ILE A 196 -0.89 -12.95 -2.79
CA ILE A 196 -0.31 -12.22 -3.92
C ILE A 196 1.21 -12.40 -3.91
N GLU A 197 1.78 -12.74 -5.07
CA GLU A 197 3.23 -12.81 -5.24
C GLU A 197 3.85 -11.43 -5.48
N ARG A 198 3.25 -10.62 -6.35
CA ARG A 198 3.70 -9.26 -6.67
C ARG A 198 2.53 -8.33 -7.00
N TRP A 199 2.65 -7.08 -6.56
CA TRP A 199 1.82 -5.98 -7.05
C TRP A 199 2.57 -5.34 -8.21
N ASN A 200 1.91 -5.25 -9.37
CA ASN A 200 2.47 -4.61 -10.56
C ASN A 200 1.68 -3.33 -10.82
N ASP A 201 2.28 -2.19 -10.51
CA ASP A 201 1.76 -0.87 -10.82
C ASP A 201 2.51 -0.23 -11.99
N GLU A 202 1.79 0.55 -12.80
CA GLU A 202 2.35 1.32 -13.91
C GLU A 202 2.03 2.79 -13.69
N ILE A 203 3.06 3.58 -13.36
CA ILE A 203 2.94 5.03 -13.13
C ILE A 203 3.57 5.75 -14.32
N SER A 204 2.78 6.57 -15.03
CA SER A 204 3.23 7.32 -16.23
C SER A 204 3.04 8.82 -16.04
N PHE A 205 4.16 9.53 -15.83
CA PHE A 205 4.16 10.99 -15.77
C PHE A 205 3.76 11.62 -17.11
N GLU A 206 4.17 11.02 -18.23
CA GLU A 206 3.80 11.49 -19.57
C GLU A 206 2.29 11.46 -19.78
N SER A 207 1.63 10.36 -19.41
CA SER A 207 0.17 10.23 -19.50
C SER A 207 -0.53 11.27 -18.62
N TYR A 208 -0.03 11.48 -17.39
CA TYR A 208 -0.54 12.51 -16.49
C TYR A 208 -0.38 13.92 -17.08
N PHE A 209 0.81 14.26 -17.59
CA PHE A 209 1.10 15.58 -18.12
C PHE A 209 0.25 15.88 -19.35
N ASN A 210 0.08 14.90 -20.25
CA ASN A 210 -0.74 15.07 -21.45
C ASN A 210 -2.20 15.39 -21.14
N GLU A 211 -2.75 14.83 -20.05
CA GLU A 211 -4.14 15.11 -19.64
C GLU A 211 -4.30 16.35 -18.75
N CYS A 212 -3.28 16.71 -17.98
CA CYS A 212 -3.34 17.83 -17.05
C CYS A 212 -2.65 19.10 -17.58
N ASN A 213 -2.20 19.11 -18.85
CA ASN A 213 -1.43 20.23 -19.37
C ASN A 213 -2.22 21.56 -19.28
N PRO A 214 -1.57 22.65 -18.86
CA PRO A 214 -2.25 23.92 -18.74
C PRO A 214 -2.49 24.50 -20.13
N ASN A 215 -3.73 24.87 -20.45
CA ASN A 215 -4.04 25.66 -21.65
C ASN A 215 -3.34 27.04 -21.64
N LYS A 216 -2.92 27.53 -20.47
CA LYS A 216 -2.21 28.80 -20.29
C LYS A 216 -1.15 28.67 -19.19
N CYS A 217 0.10 28.93 -19.54
CA CYS A 217 1.18 29.07 -18.57
C CYS A 217 1.12 30.47 -17.96
N VAL A 218 1.07 30.57 -16.62
CA VAL A 218 1.19 31.84 -15.91
C VAL A 218 2.56 31.88 -15.26
N TYR A 219 3.38 32.84 -15.66
CA TYR A 219 4.70 33.06 -15.07
C TYR A 219 4.56 34.08 -13.94
N THR A 220 4.88 33.68 -12.72
CA THR A 220 5.02 34.61 -11.60
C THR A 220 6.42 35.20 -11.63
N TYR A 221 6.53 36.45 -12.10
CA TYR A 221 7.77 37.20 -11.93
C TYR A 221 7.89 37.65 -10.48
N ASN A 222 8.61 36.88 -9.67
CA ASN A 222 9.08 37.35 -8.36
C ASN A 222 10.20 38.37 -8.57
N LYS A 223 9.89 39.55 -9.13
CA LYS A 223 10.75 40.72 -8.97
C LYS A 223 10.61 41.12 -7.51
N GLN A 224 11.65 40.86 -6.71
CA GLN A 224 11.81 41.57 -5.45
C GLN A 224 12.02 43.04 -5.81
N VAL A 225 10.92 43.79 -5.77
CA VAL A 225 10.97 45.23 -6.01
C VAL A 225 11.62 45.84 -4.78
N ASP A 226 12.90 46.17 -4.90
CA ASP A 226 13.61 46.89 -3.84
C ASP A 226 13.01 48.29 -3.71
N VAL A 227 12.27 48.50 -2.63
CA VAL A 227 11.60 49.78 -2.33
C VAL A 227 12.62 50.91 -2.24
N ILE A 228 13.85 50.62 -1.78
CA ILE A 228 14.95 51.59 -1.71
C ILE A 228 15.38 52.00 -3.13
N TYR A 229 15.42 51.05 -4.07
CA TYR A 229 15.73 51.34 -5.47
C TYR A 229 14.69 52.26 -6.12
N ILE A 230 13.40 52.07 -5.84
CA ILE A 230 12.34 52.97 -6.35
C ILE A 230 12.51 54.38 -5.79
N ILE A 231 12.68 54.51 -4.47
CA ILE A 231 12.80 55.82 -3.81
C ILE A 231 14.03 56.57 -4.31
N THR A 232 15.18 55.91 -4.39
CA THR A 232 16.43 56.51 -4.87
C THR A 232 16.34 56.94 -6.33
N THR A 233 15.63 56.19 -7.18
CA THR A 233 15.41 56.56 -8.59
C THR A 233 14.54 57.81 -8.72
N ILE A 234 13.46 57.92 -7.94
CA ILE A 234 12.57 59.10 -7.94
C ILE A 234 13.32 60.34 -7.45
N VAL A 235 14.05 60.22 -6.34
CA VAL A 235 14.85 61.32 -5.78
C VAL A 235 15.95 61.74 -6.78
N GLY A 236 16.60 60.77 -7.42
CA GLY A 236 17.61 61.02 -8.46
C GLY A 236 17.05 61.75 -9.68
N LEU A 237 15.84 61.40 -10.14
CA LEU A 237 15.17 62.06 -11.25
C LEU A 237 14.78 63.51 -10.92
N ILE A 238 14.18 63.76 -9.75
CA ILE A 238 13.78 65.11 -9.32
C ILE A 238 15.02 65.98 -9.10
N GLY A 239 16.04 65.44 -8.43
CA GLY A 239 17.30 66.15 -8.18
C GLY A 239 18.08 66.43 -9.47
N GLY A 240 18.18 65.46 -10.36
CA GLY A 240 18.86 65.61 -11.65
C GLY A 240 18.16 66.61 -12.56
N LEU A 241 16.84 66.53 -12.68
CA LEU A 241 16.09 67.42 -13.55
C LEU A 241 16.16 68.89 -13.09
N THR A 242 16.03 69.14 -11.79
CA THR A 242 16.08 70.49 -11.23
C THR A 242 17.47 71.13 -11.37
N THR A 243 18.53 70.37 -11.11
CA THR A 243 19.92 70.85 -11.25
C THR A 243 20.29 71.13 -12.70
N VAL A 244 19.97 70.22 -13.63
CA VAL A 244 20.22 70.43 -15.07
C VAL A 244 19.47 71.65 -15.59
N LEU A 245 18.20 71.81 -15.19
CA LEU A 245 17.38 72.95 -15.63
C LEU A 245 17.95 74.29 -15.12
N GLN A 246 18.43 74.35 -13.88
CA GLN A 246 19.07 75.56 -13.34
C GLN A 246 20.33 75.94 -14.10
N ILE A 247 21.18 74.96 -14.44
CA ILE A 247 22.40 75.19 -15.23
C ILE A 247 22.04 75.70 -16.63
N LEU A 248 21.08 75.06 -17.31
CA LEU A 248 20.64 75.44 -18.64
C LEU A 248 20.05 76.86 -18.66
N ILE A 249 19.15 77.18 -17.71
CA ILE A 249 18.56 78.53 -17.62
C ILE A 249 19.65 79.58 -17.36
N SER A 250 20.58 79.31 -16.45
CA SER A 250 21.67 80.23 -16.11
C SER A 250 22.58 80.48 -17.32
N ALA A 251 22.93 79.43 -18.06
CA ALA A 251 23.73 79.52 -19.28
C ALA A 251 23.01 80.30 -20.39
N LEU A 252 21.71 80.02 -20.61
CA LEU A 252 20.89 80.73 -21.59
C LEU A 252 20.75 82.22 -21.26
N VAL A 253 20.53 82.57 -19.99
CA VAL A 253 20.46 83.98 -19.54
C VAL A 253 21.81 84.67 -19.70
N ALA A 254 22.92 84.02 -19.36
CA ALA A 254 24.26 84.57 -19.56
C ALA A 254 24.57 84.81 -21.05
N PHE A 255 24.18 83.87 -21.92
CA PHE A 255 24.33 84.00 -23.36
C PHE A 255 23.51 85.17 -23.92
N ALA A 256 22.23 85.28 -23.54
CA ALA A 256 21.35 86.38 -23.94
C ALA A 256 21.85 87.75 -23.44
N ARG A 257 22.43 87.82 -22.22
CA ARG A 257 23.04 89.06 -21.70
C ARG A 257 24.33 89.43 -22.43
N ARG A 258 25.14 88.45 -22.87
CA ARG A 258 26.35 88.71 -23.67
C ARG A 258 26.04 89.30 -25.05
N GLN A 259 24.95 88.87 -25.70
CA GLN A 259 24.51 89.47 -26.96
C GLN A 259 23.97 90.90 -26.82
N LYS A 260 23.61 91.33 -25.60
CA LYS A 260 23.05 92.68 -25.33
C LYS A 260 24.04 93.69 -24.75
N ARG A 261 25.33 93.35 -24.56
CA ARG A 261 26.35 94.32 -24.16
C ARG A 261 26.87 95.07 -25.41
N PRO A 262 26.72 96.41 -25.51
CA PRO A 262 27.43 97.18 -26.52
C PRO A 262 28.93 97.12 -26.26
N VAL A 263 29.71 96.90 -27.33
CA VAL A 263 31.17 97.00 -27.33
C VAL A 263 31.53 98.48 -27.14
N ASN A 264 31.97 98.87 -25.94
CA ASN A 264 32.63 100.16 -25.77
C ASN A 264 34.06 100.04 -26.33
N LEU A 265 34.27 100.64 -27.50
CA LEU A 265 35.59 100.95 -28.04
C LEU A 265 36.22 102.06 -27.20
N THR A 266 37.18 101.70 -26.35
CA THR A 266 38.23 102.60 -25.90
C THR A 266 39.41 102.46 -26.86
N SER A 267 39.63 103.47 -27.71
CA SER A 267 40.92 103.71 -28.37
C SER A 267 41.49 105.04 -27.86
N THR A 268 42.64 104.90 -27.24
CA THR A 268 43.57 105.91 -26.72
C THR A 268 44.40 106.58 -27.84
N GLN A 269 44.91 107.78 -27.55
CA GLN A 269 45.99 108.54 -28.23
C GLN A 269 45.59 109.25 -29.53
N THR A 270 45.89 110.53 -29.76
CA THR A 270 46.95 111.45 -29.28
C THR A 270 46.44 112.84 -28.97
#